data_AF-A0A349Z4C7-F1
#
_entry.id   AF-A0A349Z4C7-F1
#
_cell.length_a   1.000
_cell.length_b   1.000
_cell.length_c   1.000
_cell.angle_alpha   90.00
_cell.angle_beta   90.00
_cell.angle_gamma   90.00
#
_symmetry.space_group_name_H-M   'P 1'
#
loop_
_entity.id
_entity.type
_entity.pdbx_description
1 polymer ?
#
loop_
_entity_poly.entity_id
_entity_poly.type
_entity_poly.pdbx_seq_one_letter_code
_entity_poly.pdbx_strand_id
1 'polypeptide(L)'
;FMKRYSAAYLKKYPHKRGADIETTKRYCQKFRHKPTTVINFVEGTRFTPAKHASKQSPYQHLLPPKAGGIAFTLATMGELFTNILDISLLYPDNPKHPMLAMLSGQMRRIVVDVNVVDIPAEAIGDYYTDEQFKAGFQQWVNTLWQDKDRNIIGLKKGN
;
A
#
# COMPACT_ATOMS: atom_id res chain seq x y z
N PHE A 1 15.73 -3.53 8.33
CA PHE A 1 15.11 -3.93 7.04
C PHE A 1 14.11 -5.04 7.36
N MET A 2 12.82 -4.85 7.07
CA MET A 2 11.78 -5.86 7.35
C MET A 2 12.08 -7.13 6.53
N LYS A 3 12.17 -8.30 7.18
CA LYS A 3 12.50 -9.56 6.51
C LYS A 3 11.24 -10.32 6.20
N ARG A 4 10.80 -10.26 4.94
CA ARG A 4 9.61 -11.02 4.51
C ARG A 4 9.94 -12.51 4.36
N TYR A 5 9.50 -13.33 5.30
CA TYR A 5 9.54 -14.78 5.16
C TYR A 5 8.49 -15.26 4.16
N SER A 6 8.84 -16.23 3.30
CA SER A 6 7.89 -16.83 2.37
C SER A 6 6.89 -17.72 3.11
N ALA A 7 5.70 -17.94 2.51
CA ALA A 7 4.69 -18.83 3.09
C ALA A 7 5.23 -20.25 3.32
N ALA A 8 6.04 -20.76 2.38
CA ALA A 8 6.72 -22.05 2.50
C ALA A 8 7.71 -22.08 3.69
N TYR A 9 8.46 -21.00 3.91
CA TYR A 9 9.39 -20.89 5.02
C TYR A 9 8.66 -20.84 6.38
N LEU A 10 7.57 -20.08 6.47
CA LEU A 10 6.77 -19.98 7.70
C LEU A 10 6.02 -21.27 8.05
N LYS A 11 5.70 -22.11 7.05
CA LYS A 11 5.14 -23.44 7.28
C LYS A 11 6.17 -24.39 7.90
N LYS A 12 7.45 -24.25 7.53
CA LYS A 12 8.57 -25.04 8.05
C LYS A 12 9.06 -24.54 9.42
N TYR A 13 8.95 -23.24 9.68
CA TYR A 13 9.37 -22.62 10.94
C TYR A 13 8.23 -21.79 11.55
N PRO A 14 7.20 -22.44 12.13
CA PRO A 14 6.03 -21.75 12.67
C PRO A 14 6.38 -20.76 13.80
N HIS A 15 7.41 -21.05 14.61
CA HIS A 15 7.91 -20.16 15.66
C HIS A 15 8.57 -18.85 15.14
N LYS A 16 8.81 -18.74 13.82
CA LYS A 16 9.29 -17.50 13.18
C LYS A 16 8.13 -16.58 12.78
N ARG A 17 6.87 -17.05 12.84
CA ARG A 17 5.69 -16.17 12.74
C ARG A 17 5.65 -15.26 13.97
N GLY A 18 5.50 -13.96 13.77
CA GLY A 18 5.43 -12.97 14.86
C GLY A 18 6.79 -12.45 15.37
N ALA A 19 7.90 -13.18 15.20
CA ALA A 19 9.24 -12.69 15.56
C ALA A 19 9.65 -11.40 14.82
N ASP A 20 9.07 -11.17 13.64
CA ASP A 20 9.28 -9.96 12.83
C ASP A 20 8.54 -8.73 13.42
N ILE A 21 7.42 -8.92 14.13
CA ILE A 21 6.62 -7.83 14.72
C ILE A 21 7.35 -7.19 15.90
N GLU A 22 7.78 -7.99 16.88
CA GLU A 22 8.50 -7.47 18.07
C GLU A 22 9.85 -6.83 17.70
N THR A 23 10.59 -7.48 16.80
CA THR A 23 11.85 -6.93 16.29
C THR A 23 11.60 -5.60 15.58
N THR A 24 10.55 -5.52 14.76
CA THR A 24 10.22 -4.28 14.05
C THR A 24 9.69 -3.20 14.97
N LYS A 25 8.85 -3.52 15.97
CA LYS A 25 8.45 -2.59 17.04
C LYS A 25 9.67 -1.94 17.70
N ARG A 26 10.69 -2.72 18.05
CA ARG A 26 11.94 -2.21 18.65
C ARG A 26 12.73 -1.32 17.70
N TYR A 27 12.77 -1.62 16.41
CA TYR A 27 13.37 -0.71 15.41
C TYR A 27 12.55 0.57 15.23
N CYS A 28 11.22 0.46 15.26
CA CYS A 28 10.28 1.56 15.09
C CYS A 28 10.20 2.50 16.28
N GLN A 29 10.59 2.06 17.50
CA GLN A 29 10.79 2.97 18.63
C GLN A 29 11.79 4.08 18.31
N LYS A 30 12.78 3.83 17.44
CA LYS A 30 13.73 4.86 16.99
C LYS A 30 13.08 5.94 16.12
N PHE A 31 11.93 5.65 15.51
CA PHE A 31 11.18 6.58 14.67
C PHE A 31 10.36 7.58 15.50
N ARG A 32 10.06 7.29 16.78
CA ARG A 32 9.40 8.26 17.68
C ARG A 32 10.15 9.58 17.81
N HIS A 33 11.48 9.56 17.67
CA HIS A 33 12.34 10.72 17.88
C HIS A 33 12.95 11.27 16.59
N LYS A 34 12.56 10.72 15.42
CA LYS A 34 13.10 11.14 14.12
C LYS A 34 11.99 11.20 13.08
N PRO A 35 11.83 12.32 12.35
CA PRO A 35 10.91 12.39 11.22
C PRO A 35 11.18 11.23 10.26
N THR A 36 10.23 10.31 10.16
CA THR A 36 10.38 9.07 9.38
C THR A 36 9.15 8.89 8.51
N THR A 37 9.35 8.79 7.21
CA THR A 37 8.28 8.45 6.27
C THR A 37 8.28 6.95 6.00
N VAL A 38 7.16 6.30 6.24
CA VAL A 38 6.94 4.90 5.84
C VAL A 38 6.13 4.90 4.55
N ILE A 39 6.68 4.29 3.50
CA ILE A 39 6.03 4.20 2.20
C ILE A 39 5.61 2.76 1.95
N ASN A 40 4.35 2.55 1.60
CA ASN A 40 3.85 1.24 1.22
C ASN A 40 3.35 1.24 -0.24
N PHE A 41 3.85 0.29 -1.03
CA PHE A 41 3.36 0.02 -2.38
C PHE A 41 2.32 -1.08 -2.32
N VAL A 42 1.05 -0.70 -2.18
CA VAL A 42 -0.05 -1.60 -1.81
C VAL A 42 -0.29 -2.72 -2.82
N GLU A 43 -0.13 -2.50 -4.13
CA GLU A 43 -0.21 -3.57 -5.14
C GLU A 43 0.99 -4.55 -5.09
N GLY A 44 2.10 -4.08 -4.51
CA GLY A 44 3.38 -4.74 -4.37
C GLY A 44 4.21 -4.89 -5.66
N THR A 45 3.65 -4.59 -6.84
CA THR A 45 4.37 -4.61 -8.12
C THR A 45 3.75 -3.61 -9.08
N ARG A 46 4.51 -3.16 -10.10
CA ARG A 46 3.96 -2.36 -11.19
C ARG A 46 2.84 -3.09 -11.92
N PHE A 47 1.75 -2.36 -12.18
CA PHE A 47 0.62 -2.77 -13.01
C PHE A 47 1.09 -3.15 -14.43
N THR A 48 0.53 -4.24 -14.96
CA THR A 48 0.56 -4.57 -16.39
C THR A 48 -0.76 -5.23 -16.76
N PRO A 49 -1.24 -5.10 -18.02
CA PRO A 49 -2.47 -5.79 -18.45
C PRO A 49 -2.43 -7.30 -18.19
N ALA A 50 -1.27 -7.93 -18.40
CA ALA A 50 -1.08 -9.35 -18.11
C ALA A 50 -1.25 -9.71 -16.63
N LYS A 51 -0.74 -8.89 -15.70
CA LYS A 51 -0.92 -9.10 -14.26
C LYS A 51 -2.32 -8.80 -13.78
N HIS A 52 -2.97 -7.81 -14.40
CA HIS A 52 -4.34 -7.45 -14.10
C HIS A 52 -5.29 -8.61 -14.46
N ALA A 53 -5.13 -9.16 -15.66
CA ALA A 53 -5.86 -10.35 -16.10
C ALA A 53 -5.55 -11.58 -15.23
N SER A 54 -4.26 -11.87 -14.97
CA SER A 54 -3.89 -13.08 -14.21
C SER A 54 -4.33 -13.04 -12.74
N LYS A 55 -4.43 -11.85 -12.15
CA LYS A 55 -4.92 -11.66 -10.78
C LYS A 55 -6.43 -11.46 -10.70
N GLN A 56 -7.13 -11.42 -11.83
CA GLN A 56 -8.58 -11.17 -11.91
C GLN A 56 -8.97 -9.93 -11.10
N SER A 57 -8.26 -8.82 -11.32
CA SER A 57 -8.49 -7.62 -10.54
C SER A 57 -9.93 -7.12 -10.73
N PRO A 58 -10.68 -6.81 -9.65
CA PRO A 58 -12.02 -6.25 -9.75
C PRO A 58 -12.00 -4.76 -10.14
N TYR A 59 -10.83 -4.12 -10.09
CA TYR A 59 -10.62 -2.70 -10.37
C TYR A 59 -10.23 -2.50 -11.84
N GLN A 60 -10.60 -1.37 -12.46
CA GLN A 60 -10.32 -1.14 -13.88
C GLN A 60 -8.86 -0.73 -14.15
N HIS A 61 -8.23 -0.04 -13.19
CA HIS A 61 -6.94 0.61 -13.37
C HIS A 61 -5.88 0.17 -12.37
N LEU A 62 -6.26 -0.65 -11.39
CA LEU A 62 -5.40 -1.08 -10.30
C LEU A 62 -5.32 -2.61 -10.21
N LEU A 63 -4.25 -3.12 -9.59
CA LEU A 63 -4.18 -4.52 -9.14
C LEU A 63 -4.83 -4.66 -7.75
N PRO A 64 -5.22 -5.87 -7.31
CA PRO A 64 -5.78 -6.05 -5.98
C PRO A 64 -4.78 -5.62 -4.88
N PRO A 65 -5.25 -4.88 -3.86
CA PRO A 65 -4.39 -4.38 -2.80
C PRO A 65 -3.90 -5.49 -1.89
N LYS A 66 -2.71 -5.32 -1.31
CA LYS A 66 -2.14 -6.21 -0.29
C LYS A 66 -2.19 -5.55 1.08
N ALA A 67 -3.27 -5.79 1.82
CA ALA A 67 -3.54 -5.19 3.12
C ALA A 67 -2.44 -5.47 4.18
N GLY A 68 -1.76 -6.62 4.12
CA GLY A 68 -0.83 -7.05 5.17
C GLY A 68 0.33 -6.08 5.43
N GLY A 69 0.83 -5.34 4.44
CA GLY A 69 1.89 -4.35 4.65
C GLY A 69 1.41 -3.10 5.40
N ILE A 70 0.18 -2.65 5.12
CA ILE A 70 -0.45 -1.51 5.79
C ILE A 70 -0.78 -1.93 7.23
N ALA A 71 -1.43 -3.08 7.38
CA ALA A 71 -1.82 -3.63 8.68
C ALA A 71 -0.62 -3.78 9.62
N PHE A 72 0.49 -4.33 9.12
CA PHE A 72 1.73 -4.43 9.88
C PHE A 72 2.27 -3.08 10.35
N THR A 73 2.26 -2.09 9.46
CA THR A 73 2.73 -0.73 9.74
C THR A 73 1.86 -0.07 10.82
N LEU A 74 0.54 -0.16 10.69
CA LEU A 74 -0.41 0.42 11.63
C LEU A 74 -0.43 -0.32 12.98
N ALA A 75 -0.31 -1.65 13.00
CA ALA A 75 -0.22 -2.40 14.25
C ALA A 75 1.09 -2.10 15.02
N THR A 76 2.15 -1.67 14.32
CA THR A 76 3.45 -1.37 14.94
C THR A 76 3.59 0.11 15.33
N MET A 77 2.98 1.01 14.57
CA MET A 77 3.24 2.45 14.63
C MET A 77 1.96 3.32 14.54
N GLY A 78 0.77 2.73 14.60
CA GLY A 78 -0.51 3.43 14.38
C GLY A 78 -0.67 4.68 15.24
N GLU A 79 -0.34 4.60 16.53
CA GLU A 79 -0.37 5.73 17.48
C GLU A 79 0.61 6.86 17.16
N LEU A 80 1.59 6.63 16.27
CA LEU A 80 2.58 7.64 15.86
C LEU A 80 2.17 8.38 14.59
N PHE A 81 1.16 7.88 13.87
CA PHE A 81 0.70 8.50 12.64
C PHE A 81 -0.52 9.36 12.91
N THR A 82 -0.46 10.61 12.49
CA THR A 82 -1.62 11.51 12.51
C THR A 82 -2.59 11.17 11.37
N ASN A 83 -2.05 10.94 10.18
CA ASN A 83 -2.82 10.65 8.97
C ASN A 83 -2.04 9.73 8.02
N ILE A 84 -2.77 9.11 7.09
CA ILE A 84 -2.20 8.42 5.93
C ILE A 84 -2.29 9.35 4.73
N LEU A 85 -1.20 9.45 3.97
CA LEU A 85 -1.22 10.07 2.66
C LEU A 85 -1.47 9.00 1.61
N ASP A 86 -2.65 9.02 1.01
CA ASP A 86 -2.97 8.18 -0.14
C ASP A 86 -2.59 8.90 -1.43
N ILE A 87 -1.54 8.41 -2.09
CA ILE A 87 -0.91 9.09 -3.22
C ILE A 87 -1.14 8.29 -4.50
N SER A 88 -1.55 8.97 -5.57
CA SER A 88 -1.60 8.44 -6.93
C SER A 88 -0.69 9.26 -7.85
N LEU A 89 0.24 8.59 -8.53
CA LEU A 89 1.05 9.21 -9.59
C LEU A 89 0.67 8.62 -10.94
N LEU A 90 0.21 9.46 -11.86
CA LEU A 90 -0.18 9.06 -13.21
C LEU A 90 0.67 9.76 -14.26
N TYR A 91 0.96 9.01 -15.32
CA TYR A 91 1.67 9.47 -16.51
C TYR A 91 0.77 9.22 -17.74
N PRO A 92 -0.37 9.94 -17.86
CA PRO A 92 -1.44 9.60 -18.81
C PRO A 92 -0.96 9.59 -20.26
N ASP A 93 -0.01 10.46 -20.59
CA ASP A 93 0.48 10.64 -21.96
C ASP A 93 1.74 9.79 -22.25
N ASN A 94 2.33 9.16 -21.23
CA ASN A 94 3.55 8.34 -21.34
C ASN A 94 3.46 7.02 -20.54
N PRO A 95 2.42 6.18 -20.71
CA PRO A 95 2.15 5.05 -19.81
C PRO A 95 3.14 3.88 -19.91
N LYS A 96 3.84 3.73 -21.05
CA LYS A 96 4.76 2.61 -21.29
C LYS A 96 6.13 2.79 -20.63
N HIS A 97 6.73 3.98 -20.80
CA HIS A 97 8.10 4.26 -20.35
C HIS A 97 8.21 5.65 -19.68
N PRO A 98 7.56 5.86 -18.54
CA PRO A 98 7.51 7.19 -17.90
C PRO A 98 8.90 7.69 -17.48
N MET A 99 9.79 6.82 -16.99
CA MET A 99 11.16 7.22 -16.64
C MET A 99 11.97 7.65 -17.87
N LEU A 100 11.86 6.92 -18.98
CA LEU A 100 12.58 7.27 -20.20
C LEU A 100 12.06 8.58 -20.77
N ALA A 101 10.74 8.76 -20.82
CA ALA A 101 10.12 10.00 -21.26
C ALA A 101 10.56 11.20 -20.40
N MET A 102 10.69 11.01 -19.09
CA MET A 102 11.21 12.05 -18.20
C MET A 102 12.68 12.38 -18.51
N LEU A 103 13.55 11.38 -18.65
CA LEU A 103 14.97 11.58 -18.93
C LEU A 103 15.25 12.13 -20.34
N SER A 104 14.40 11.83 -21.32
CA SER A 104 14.53 12.28 -22.71
C SER A 104 13.81 13.61 -23.01
N GLY A 105 13.19 14.24 -22.01
CA GLY A 105 12.42 15.48 -22.19
C GLY A 105 11.09 15.31 -22.94
N GLN A 106 10.62 14.07 -23.11
CA GLN A 106 9.36 13.74 -23.79
C GLN A 106 8.16 13.62 -22.83
N MET A 107 8.38 13.80 -21.53
CA MET A 107 7.33 13.81 -20.52
C MET A 107 6.41 15.01 -20.72
N ARG A 108 5.13 14.76 -21.00
CA ARG A 108 4.16 15.83 -21.24
C ARG A 108 3.42 16.27 -20.00
N ARG A 109 3.02 15.30 -19.16
CA ARG A 109 2.15 15.55 -18.02
C ARG A 109 2.37 14.50 -16.95
N ILE A 110 2.51 14.97 -15.71
CA ILE A 110 2.50 14.15 -14.50
C ILE A 110 1.31 14.62 -13.69
N VAL A 111 0.41 13.70 -13.35
CA VAL A 111 -0.70 13.99 -12.44
C VAL A 111 -0.34 13.40 -11.09
N VAL A 112 -0.32 14.24 -10.06
CA VAL A 112 -0.10 13.85 -8.67
C VAL A 112 -1.38 14.15 -7.92
N ASP A 113 -2.02 13.10 -7.43
CA ASP A 113 -3.21 13.17 -6.60
C ASP A 113 -2.84 12.72 -5.19
N VAL A 114 -3.18 13.54 -4.19
CA VAL A 114 -2.82 13.30 -2.79
C VAL A 114 -4.06 13.49 -1.95
N ASN A 115 -4.54 12.40 -1.34
CA ASN A 115 -5.65 12.42 -0.42
C ASN A 115 -5.11 12.21 1.00
N VAL A 116 -5.52 13.07 1.93
CA VAL A 116 -5.25 12.87 3.35
C VAL A 116 -6.36 12.00 3.90
N VAL A 117 -6.00 10.84 4.42
CA VAL A 117 -6.93 9.86 4.97
C VAL A 117 -6.70 9.79 6.47
N ASP A 118 -7.76 10.07 7.25
CA ASP A 118 -7.76 9.82 8.68
C ASP A 118 -7.60 8.33 8.94
N ILE A 119 -6.84 7.97 9.97
CA ILE A 119 -6.70 6.58 10.38
C ILE A 119 -7.91 6.26 11.26
N PRO A 120 -8.88 5.48 10.78
CA PRO A 120 -10.02 5.15 11.61
C PRO A 120 -9.55 4.29 12.78
N ALA A 121 -10.21 4.44 13.94
CA ALA A 121 -9.85 3.67 15.13
C ALA A 121 -9.92 2.15 14.85
N GLU A 122 -10.89 1.72 14.03
CA GLU A 122 -11.03 0.33 13.58
C GLU A 122 -9.91 -0.18 12.66
N ALA A 123 -8.99 0.69 12.20
CA ALA A 123 -7.80 0.26 11.44
C ALA A 123 -6.59 -0.04 12.35
N ILE A 124 -6.70 0.17 13.66
CA ILE A 124 -5.66 -0.11 14.65
C ILE A 124 -6.08 -1.33 15.49
N GLY A 125 -5.40 -2.45 15.31
CA GLY A 125 -5.74 -3.71 16.00
C GLY A 125 -4.95 -4.91 15.48
N ASP A 126 -5.32 -6.11 15.91
CA ASP A 126 -4.60 -7.33 15.58
C ASP A 126 -5.07 -7.98 14.26
N TYR A 127 -4.45 -7.58 13.16
CA TYR A 127 -4.72 -8.15 11.83
C TYR A 127 -4.38 -9.64 11.67
N TYR A 128 -3.54 -10.21 12.54
CA TYR A 128 -3.01 -11.56 12.37
C TYR A 128 -3.77 -12.61 13.17
N THR A 129 -4.29 -12.24 14.34
CA THR A 129 -4.99 -13.18 15.23
C THR A 129 -6.49 -12.96 15.30
N ASP A 130 -6.98 -11.74 15.05
CA ASP A 130 -8.41 -11.42 15.06
C ASP A 130 -8.98 -11.44 13.62
N GLU A 131 -9.80 -12.45 13.33
CA GLU A 131 -10.43 -12.63 12.02
C GLU A 131 -11.47 -11.55 11.70
N GLN A 132 -12.20 -11.07 12.70
CA GLN A 132 -13.23 -10.05 12.53
C GLN A 132 -12.56 -8.71 12.21
N PHE A 133 -11.52 -8.34 12.96
CA PHE A 133 -10.71 -7.16 12.68
C PHE A 133 -10.08 -7.25 11.29
N LYS A 134 -9.49 -8.40 10.94
CA LYS A 134 -8.88 -8.60 9.63
C LYS A 134 -9.87 -8.39 8.48
N ALA A 135 -11.10 -8.89 8.60
CA ALA A 135 -12.14 -8.70 7.59
C ALA A 135 -12.53 -7.22 7.45
N GLY A 136 -12.74 -6.52 8.57
CA GLY A 136 -13.04 -5.08 8.58
C GLY A 136 -11.90 -4.26 7.98
N PHE A 137 -10.65 -4.57 8.33
CA PHE A 137 -9.47 -3.91 7.78
C PHE A 137 -9.34 -4.11 6.27
N GLN A 138 -9.57 -5.32 5.78
CA GLN A 138 -9.57 -5.61 4.34
C GLN A 138 -10.67 -4.85 3.61
N GLN A 139 -11.86 -4.76 4.20
CA GLN A 139 -12.97 -4.00 3.64
C GLN A 139 -12.64 -2.51 3.55
N TRP A 140 -12.03 -1.94 4.60
CA TRP A 140 -11.59 -0.55 4.59
C TRP A 140 -10.56 -0.28 3.48
N VAL A 141 -9.52 -1.12 3.37
CA VAL A 141 -8.51 -1.00 2.31
C VAL A 141 -9.13 -1.13 0.92
N ASN A 142 -10.05 -2.08 0.72
CA ASN A 142 -10.75 -2.25 -0.56
C ASN A 142 -11.62 -1.03 -0.91
N THR A 143 -12.24 -0.40 0.08
CA THR A 143 -13.05 0.82 -0.12
C THR A 143 -12.17 1.96 -0.63
N LEU A 144 -11.04 2.23 0.05
CA LEU A 144 -10.04 3.21 -0.40
C LEU A 144 -9.56 2.91 -1.83
N TRP A 145 -9.38 1.62 -2.14
CA TRP A 145 -8.93 1.19 -3.45
C TRP A 145 -9.97 1.41 -4.55
N GLN A 146 -11.24 1.15 -4.24
CA GLN A 146 -12.36 1.40 -5.14
C GLN A 146 -12.52 2.90 -5.44
N ASP A 147 -12.37 3.75 -4.42
CA ASP A 147 -12.42 5.20 -4.57
C ASP A 147 -11.29 5.70 -5.45
N LYS A 148 -10.06 5.22 -5.20
CA LYS A 148 -8.89 5.53 -6.03
C LYS A 148 -9.10 5.11 -7.48
N ASP A 149 -9.63 3.92 -7.73
CA ASP A 149 -9.88 3.41 -9.09
C ASP A 149 -10.85 4.31 -9.86
N ARG A 150 -11.92 4.77 -9.21
CA ARG A 150 -12.88 5.72 -9.78
C ARG A 150 -12.24 7.07 -10.08
N ASN A 151 -11.45 7.61 -9.15
CA ASN A 151 -10.81 8.92 -9.30
C ASN A 151 -9.83 8.94 -10.48
N ILE A 152 -9.12 7.83 -10.75
CA ILE A 152 -8.18 7.71 -11.88
C ILE A 152 -8.85 8.02 -13.22
N ILE A 153 -10.14 7.69 -13.40
CA ILE A 153 -10.88 7.96 -14.65
C ILE A 153 -10.95 9.46 -14.91
N GLY A 154 -11.28 10.26 -13.89
CA GLY A 154 -11.32 11.71 -13.97
C GLY A 154 -9.94 12.31 -14.20
N LEU A 155 -8.96 11.86 -13.42
CA LEU A 155 -7.58 12.37 -13.47
C LEU A 155 -6.91 12.18 -14.85
N LYS A 156 -7.25 11.12 -15.59
CA LYS A 156 -6.70 10.88 -16.93
C LYS A 156 -7.21 11.86 -17.99
N LYS A 157 -8.47 12.29 -17.88
CA LYS A 157 -9.11 13.14 -18.88
C LYS A 157 -8.54 14.56 -18.89
N GLY A 158 -7.95 15.00 -17.78
CA GLY A 158 -7.61 16.41 -17.57
C GLY A 158 -8.89 17.20 -17.34
N ASN A 159 -8.90 18.05 -16.31
CA ASN A 159 -9.92 19.09 -16.19
C ASN A 159 -9.81 20.05 -17.37
#